data_AF-A0A5D0MGJ5-F1
#
_entry.id   AF-A0A5D0MGJ5-F1
#
_cell.length_a   1.000
_cell.length_b   1.000
_cell.length_c   1.000
_cell.angle_alpha   90.00
_cell.angle_beta   90.00
_cell.angle_gamma   90.00
#
_symmetry.space_group_name_H-M   'P 1'
#
loop_
_entity.id
_entity.type
_entity.pdbx_description
1 polymer ?
#
loop_
_entity_poly.entity_id
_entity_poly.type
_entity_poly.pdbx_seq_one_letter_code
_entity_poly.pdbx_strand_id
1 'polypeptide(L)'
;MKKVLSTVLIIFLAIIVVGCGAKTRKQQAVTDTPQFHYNEGMKYIESEEYNKAFNEFQLATSLDPNYAPAYEGMAYAYLGENNLEEALRAAKTSLDKDSKYIDGYIVLAKVYMQMKDYKKALKNYEKAYKLDNNSIKASRNIGYSFFKMGEYQKAREWYNKAFSIKENDKVTMNYLDELNDMQKAMAGMGSVARKIAKQNIVTRADVAALFINELNIEEYFKEKENYSEFKEYSEKKEKEDEIEISDVDKNHWAISFINKAVKYGIIDLATDNKFYPKKPITKANYAVFISRVIMKVEDDDSLGTRYIGSPSPFKDVPNSHYAFNGIMICTNRGILQPEISGRFGLNNEVPGRNAVIAIKKLKNLIEDK
;
A
#
# COMPACT_ATOMS: atom_id res chain seq x y z
N MET A 1 53.28 36.40 -39.78
CA MET A 1 52.47 35.34 -40.42
C MET A 1 51.94 34.28 -39.44
N LYS A 2 52.76 33.72 -38.52
CA LYS A 2 52.29 32.67 -37.58
C LYS A 2 51.14 33.07 -36.63
N LYS A 3 51.06 34.33 -36.20
CA LYS A 3 49.97 34.80 -35.31
C LYS A 3 48.62 34.92 -36.04
N VAL A 4 48.62 35.37 -37.30
CA VAL A 4 47.39 35.49 -38.11
C VAL A 4 46.84 34.11 -38.48
N LEU A 5 47.72 33.15 -38.77
CA LEU A 5 47.33 31.76 -39.05
C LEU A 5 46.68 31.07 -37.83
N SER A 6 47.19 31.36 -36.62
CA SER A 6 46.65 30.82 -35.36
C SER A 6 45.26 31.38 -35.03
N THR A 7 45.06 32.69 -35.22
CA THR A 7 43.75 33.31 -34.97
C THR A 7 42.69 32.86 -35.97
N VAL A 8 43.06 32.66 -37.25
CA VAL A 8 42.13 32.12 -38.27
C VAL A 8 41.77 30.66 -37.95
N LEU A 9 42.71 29.85 -37.45
CA LEU A 9 42.45 28.45 -37.07
C LEU A 9 41.51 28.35 -35.86
N ILE A 10 41.62 29.27 -34.88
CA ILE A 10 40.74 29.32 -33.70
C ILE A 10 39.32 29.77 -34.08
N ILE A 11 39.19 30.72 -35.02
CA ILE A 11 37.89 31.15 -35.56
C ILE A 11 37.25 30.01 -36.38
N PHE A 12 38.05 29.25 -37.16
CA PHE A 12 37.56 28.09 -37.90
C PHE A 12 37.14 26.93 -36.96
N LEU A 13 37.85 26.71 -35.84
CA LEU A 13 37.46 25.73 -34.82
C LEU A 13 36.18 26.16 -34.07
N ALA A 14 36.00 27.46 -33.82
CA ALA A 14 34.80 27.98 -33.16
C ALA A 14 33.53 27.87 -34.04
N ILE A 15 33.67 27.87 -35.37
CA ILE A 15 32.55 27.68 -36.31
C ILE A 15 32.11 26.20 -36.39
N ILE A 16 32.96 25.24 -36.03
CA ILE A 16 32.66 23.80 -36.10
C ILE A 16 31.86 23.30 -34.87
N VAL A 17 31.80 24.05 -33.76
CA VAL A 17 31.09 23.63 -32.53
C VAL A 17 29.58 23.98 -32.56
N VAL A 18 29.08 24.69 -33.58
CA VAL A 18 27.65 25.06 -33.69
C VAL A 18 26.77 23.94 -34.28
N GLY A 19 27.35 22.76 -34.61
CA GLY A 19 26.71 21.76 -35.47
C GLY A 19 26.22 20.46 -34.83
N CYS A 20 26.14 20.32 -33.50
CA CYS A 20 25.77 19.04 -32.86
C CYS A 20 24.48 19.12 -32.02
N GLY A 21 23.49 19.90 -32.45
CA GLY A 21 22.10 19.62 -32.07
C GLY A 21 21.58 18.45 -32.90
N ALA A 22 20.92 17.46 -32.28
CA ALA A 22 20.20 16.43 -33.03
C ALA A 22 19.31 17.11 -34.09
N LYS A 23 19.48 16.76 -35.36
CA LYS A 23 18.70 17.38 -36.45
C LYS A 23 17.22 17.15 -36.20
N THR A 24 16.47 18.23 -36.06
CA THR A 24 15.02 18.17 -35.92
C THR A 24 14.43 17.51 -37.17
N ARG A 25 13.56 16.52 -36.97
CA ARG A 25 12.82 15.86 -38.04
C ARG A 25 11.93 16.91 -38.70
N LYS A 26 11.96 16.98 -40.03
CA LYS A 26 11.04 17.83 -40.78
C LYS A 26 9.64 17.19 -40.75
N GLN A 27 8.63 18.00 -40.46
CA GLN A 27 7.23 17.62 -40.56
C GLN A 27 6.94 17.06 -41.97
N GLN A 28 6.33 15.87 -42.02
CA GLN A 28 6.02 15.14 -43.25
C GLN A 28 4.54 15.27 -43.68
N ALA A 29 3.65 15.56 -42.73
CA ALA A 29 2.21 15.74 -42.96
C ALA A 29 1.63 16.80 -42.02
N VAL A 30 0.45 17.34 -42.33
CA VAL A 30 -0.22 18.35 -41.49
C VAL A 30 -0.47 17.85 -40.06
N THR A 31 -0.74 16.54 -39.90
CA THR A 31 -0.96 15.90 -38.60
C THR A 31 0.32 15.50 -37.87
N ASP A 32 1.48 15.51 -38.55
CA ASP A 32 2.80 15.12 -38.01
C ASP A 32 3.37 16.23 -37.11
N THR A 33 2.76 16.40 -35.94
CA THR A 33 3.07 17.45 -34.96
C THR A 33 3.46 16.85 -33.62
N PRO A 34 4.28 17.54 -32.79
CA PRO A 34 4.60 17.07 -31.45
C PRO A 34 3.37 16.78 -30.60
N GLN A 35 2.34 17.64 -30.70
CA GLN A 35 1.08 17.48 -29.97
C GLN A 35 0.29 16.23 -30.40
N PHE A 36 0.25 15.93 -31.70
CA PHE A 36 -0.42 14.74 -32.21
C PHE A 36 0.24 13.47 -31.64
N HIS A 37 1.56 13.37 -31.78
CA HIS A 37 2.32 12.23 -31.26
C HIS A 37 2.23 12.12 -29.73
N TYR A 38 2.23 13.23 -28.98
CA TYR A 38 1.97 13.18 -27.55
C TYR A 38 0.58 12.62 -27.22
N ASN A 39 -0.46 13.07 -27.92
CA ASN A 39 -1.82 12.59 -27.70
C ASN A 39 -1.95 11.09 -28.02
N GLU A 40 -1.34 10.60 -29.11
CA GLU A 40 -1.31 9.17 -29.43
C GLU A 40 -0.50 8.38 -28.38
N GLY A 41 0.65 8.91 -27.96
CA GLY A 41 1.44 8.31 -26.89
C GLY A 41 0.66 8.17 -25.58
N MET A 42 -0.13 9.18 -25.20
CA MET A 42 -0.97 9.12 -24.00
C MET A 42 -2.10 8.07 -24.10
N LYS A 43 -2.66 7.81 -25.29
CA LYS A 43 -3.61 6.70 -25.48
C LYS A 43 -2.96 5.34 -25.26
N TYR A 44 -1.70 5.18 -25.70
CA TYR A 44 -0.94 3.97 -25.43
C TYR A 44 -0.58 3.83 -23.94
N ILE A 45 -0.34 4.93 -23.21
CA ILE A 45 -0.21 4.90 -21.74
C ILE A 45 -1.49 4.35 -21.09
N GLU A 46 -2.67 4.82 -21.52
CA GLU A 46 -3.96 4.34 -21.00
C GLU A 46 -4.21 2.85 -21.28
N SER A 47 -3.65 2.33 -22.37
CA SER A 47 -3.72 0.91 -22.75
C SER A 47 -2.55 0.08 -22.22
N GLU A 48 -1.67 0.67 -21.39
CA GLU A 48 -0.45 0.06 -20.83
C GLU A 48 0.56 -0.43 -21.90
N GLU A 49 0.47 0.09 -23.13
CA GLU A 49 1.36 -0.25 -24.25
C GLU A 49 2.61 0.66 -24.26
N TYR A 50 3.42 0.58 -23.21
CA TYR A 50 4.50 1.56 -22.93
C TYR A 50 5.53 1.70 -24.05
N ASN A 51 5.89 0.62 -24.73
CA ASN A 51 6.82 0.67 -25.88
C ASN A 51 6.26 1.51 -27.05
N LYS A 52 4.95 1.37 -27.35
CA LYS A 52 4.30 2.18 -28.39
C LYS A 52 4.20 3.63 -27.95
N ALA A 53 3.83 3.86 -26.68
CA ALA A 53 3.80 5.20 -26.11
C ALA A 53 5.16 5.90 -26.24
N PHE A 54 6.25 5.20 -25.90
CA PHE A 54 7.60 5.73 -25.99
C PHE A 54 7.99 6.11 -27.41
N ASN A 55 7.67 5.28 -28.41
CA ASN A 55 7.94 5.58 -29.82
C ASN A 55 7.22 6.87 -30.26
N GLU A 56 5.96 7.04 -29.88
CA GLU A 56 5.22 8.27 -30.19
C GLU A 56 5.86 9.50 -29.51
N PHE A 57 6.25 9.41 -28.24
CA PHE A 57 6.94 10.50 -27.57
C PHE A 57 8.32 10.81 -28.18
N GLN A 58 9.03 9.79 -28.69
CA GLN A 58 10.27 10.00 -29.45
C GLN A 58 10.02 10.74 -30.77
N LEU A 59 8.93 10.42 -31.48
CA LEU A 59 8.54 11.18 -32.66
C LEU A 59 8.24 12.64 -32.30
N ALA A 60 7.52 12.88 -31.19
CA ALA A 60 7.25 14.24 -30.71
C ALA A 60 8.54 15.03 -30.40
N THR A 61 9.49 14.43 -29.68
CA THR A 61 10.78 15.08 -29.37
C THR A 61 11.70 15.20 -30.58
N SER A 62 11.55 14.34 -31.59
CA SER A 62 12.28 14.47 -32.87
C SER A 62 11.79 15.67 -33.68
N LEU A 63 10.49 15.98 -33.63
CA LEU A 63 9.89 17.13 -34.30
C LEU A 63 10.17 18.43 -33.54
N ASP A 64 10.06 18.40 -32.22
CA ASP A 64 10.41 19.52 -31.34
C ASP A 64 11.13 19.03 -30.06
N PRO A 65 12.47 19.17 -29.99
CA PRO A 65 13.26 18.81 -28.81
C PRO A 65 12.98 19.65 -27.56
N ASN A 66 12.18 20.72 -27.65
CA ASN A 66 11.79 21.55 -26.52
C ASN A 66 10.33 21.32 -26.09
N TYR A 67 9.64 20.35 -26.70
CA TYR A 67 8.27 20.02 -26.36
C TYR A 67 8.21 19.24 -25.04
N ALA A 68 8.12 19.98 -23.93
CA ALA A 68 8.09 19.46 -22.56
C ALA A 68 7.07 18.32 -22.30
N PRO A 69 5.84 18.34 -22.88
CA PRO A 69 4.87 17.26 -22.68
C PRO A 69 5.35 15.89 -23.17
N ALA A 70 6.15 15.80 -24.23
CA ALA A 70 6.66 14.50 -24.68
C ALA A 70 7.59 13.84 -23.65
N TYR A 71 8.42 14.64 -22.97
CA TYR A 71 9.28 14.14 -21.88
C TYR A 71 8.48 13.73 -20.63
N GLU A 72 7.36 14.41 -20.35
CA GLU A 72 6.39 13.98 -19.34
C GLU A 72 5.78 12.62 -19.72
N GLY A 73 5.37 12.45 -20.99
CA GLY A 73 4.88 11.19 -21.52
C GLY A 73 5.89 10.04 -21.38
N MET A 74 7.16 10.28 -21.72
CA MET A 74 8.24 9.30 -21.52
C MET A 74 8.39 8.93 -20.05
N ALA A 75 8.29 9.90 -19.13
CA ALA A 75 8.34 9.61 -17.70
C ALA A 75 7.17 8.72 -17.24
N TYR A 76 5.97 8.90 -17.79
CA TYR A 76 4.85 7.98 -17.53
C TYR A 76 5.09 6.58 -18.08
N ALA A 77 5.62 6.45 -19.29
CA ALA A 77 5.96 5.15 -19.88
C ALA A 77 6.94 4.39 -18.98
N TYR A 78 8.02 5.06 -18.56
CA TYR A 78 9.01 4.48 -17.65
C TYR A 78 8.44 4.16 -16.26
N LEU A 79 7.49 4.95 -15.73
CA LEU A 79 6.80 4.61 -14.48
C LEU A 79 5.97 3.32 -14.61
N GLY A 80 5.27 3.16 -15.73
CA GLY A 80 4.50 1.96 -16.05
C GLY A 80 5.36 0.69 -16.12
N GLU A 81 6.58 0.82 -16.65
CA GLU A 81 7.59 -0.25 -16.67
C GLU A 81 8.38 -0.38 -15.36
N ASN A 82 8.08 0.43 -14.35
CA ASN A 82 8.80 0.52 -13.08
C ASN A 82 10.30 0.85 -13.23
N ASN A 83 10.69 1.50 -14.33
CA ASN A 83 12.03 2.01 -14.58
C ASN A 83 12.21 3.41 -13.96
N LEU A 84 12.37 3.45 -12.64
CA LEU A 84 12.32 4.69 -11.86
C LEU A 84 13.45 5.68 -12.15
N GLU A 85 14.63 5.19 -12.56
CA GLU A 85 15.76 6.06 -12.88
C GLU A 85 15.52 6.84 -14.17
N GLU A 86 15.08 6.16 -15.23
CA GLU A 86 14.77 6.83 -16.50
C GLU A 86 13.53 7.71 -16.37
N ALA A 87 12.52 7.28 -15.61
CA ALA A 87 11.36 8.12 -15.30
C ALA A 87 11.78 9.44 -14.62
N LEU A 88 12.72 9.37 -13.67
CA LEU A 88 13.25 10.55 -12.98
C LEU A 88 13.99 11.49 -13.93
N ARG A 89 14.80 10.93 -14.85
CA ARG A 89 15.52 11.72 -15.86
C ARG A 89 14.55 12.41 -16.80
N ALA A 90 13.61 11.66 -17.39
CA ALA A 90 12.61 12.20 -18.32
C ALA A 90 11.76 13.30 -17.67
N ALA A 91 11.31 13.10 -16.43
CA ALA A 91 10.54 14.09 -15.68
C ALA A 91 11.33 15.39 -15.42
N LYS A 92 12.64 15.28 -15.10
CA LYS A 92 13.52 16.44 -14.96
C LYS A 92 13.74 17.13 -16.31
N THR A 93 13.97 16.37 -17.37
CA THR A 93 14.13 16.94 -18.72
C THR A 93 12.89 17.70 -19.16
N SER A 94 11.68 17.22 -18.86
CA SER A 94 10.43 17.96 -19.11
C SER A 94 10.47 19.36 -18.48
N LEU A 95 10.93 19.46 -17.22
CA LEU A 95 11.06 20.73 -16.51
C LEU A 95 12.27 21.56 -16.97
N ASP A 96 13.32 20.94 -17.49
CA ASP A 96 14.44 21.65 -18.13
C ASP A 96 13.98 22.31 -19.45
N LYS A 97 13.00 21.70 -20.15
CA LYS A 97 12.38 22.26 -21.35
C LYS A 97 11.37 23.36 -21.04
N ASP A 98 10.57 23.18 -20.00
CA ASP A 98 9.68 24.21 -19.49
C ASP A 98 9.60 24.18 -17.95
N SER A 99 10.30 25.12 -17.32
CA SER A 99 10.39 25.24 -15.86
C SER A 99 9.07 25.60 -15.15
N LYS A 100 8.05 26.03 -15.91
CA LYS A 100 6.70 26.37 -15.41
C LYS A 100 5.65 25.34 -15.83
N TYR A 101 6.06 24.23 -16.43
CA TYR A 101 5.13 23.17 -16.83
C TYR A 101 4.57 22.43 -15.61
N ILE A 102 3.29 22.64 -15.32
CA ILE A 102 2.58 22.09 -14.15
C ILE A 102 2.64 20.56 -14.15
N ASP A 103 2.35 19.93 -15.28
CA ASP A 103 2.31 18.48 -15.39
C ASP A 103 3.71 17.85 -15.31
N GLY A 104 4.77 18.59 -15.67
CA GLY A 104 6.16 18.20 -15.42
C GLY A 104 6.48 18.04 -13.93
N TYR A 105 6.00 18.97 -13.09
CA TYR A 105 6.12 18.84 -11.63
C TYR A 105 5.28 17.69 -11.08
N ILE A 106 4.09 17.46 -11.65
CA ILE A 106 3.21 16.36 -11.25
C ILE A 106 3.86 15.00 -11.55
N VAL A 107 4.39 14.78 -12.75
CA VAL A 107 5.03 13.51 -13.09
C VAL A 107 6.30 13.30 -12.28
N LEU A 108 7.12 14.34 -12.05
CA LEU A 108 8.28 14.26 -11.17
C LEU A 108 7.89 13.86 -9.73
N ALA A 109 6.79 14.42 -9.22
CA ALA A 109 6.27 14.06 -7.91
C ALA A 109 5.77 12.60 -7.88
N LYS A 110 5.11 12.12 -8.93
CA LYS A 110 4.70 10.71 -9.06
C LYS A 110 5.89 9.75 -9.06
N VAL A 111 6.98 10.10 -9.75
CA VAL A 111 8.24 9.33 -9.70
C VAL A 111 8.72 9.21 -8.25
N TYR A 112 8.79 10.33 -7.52
CA TYR A 112 9.18 10.30 -6.11
C TYR A 112 8.21 9.53 -5.21
N MET A 113 6.90 9.55 -5.50
CA MET A 113 5.93 8.72 -4.78
C MET A 113 6.22 7.22 -4.96
N GLN A 114 6.53 6.78 -6.18
CA GLN A 114 6.86 5.37 -6.46
C GLN A 114 8.20 4.95 -5.84
N MET A 115 9.16 5.88 -5.76
CA MET A 115 10.40 5.73 -4.98
C MET A 115 10.19 5.80 -3.46
N LYS A 116 8.95 6.05 -2.99
CA LYS A 116 8.59 6.25 -1.57
C LYS A 116 9.27 7.46 -0.91
N ASP A 117 9.82 8.40 -1.68
CA ASP A 117 10.32 9.69 -1.20
C ASP A 117 9.17 10.72 -1.14
N TYR A 118 8.27 10.51 -0.19
CA TYR A 118 7.05 11.31 -0.05
C TYR A 118 7.32 12.80 0.22
N LYS A 119 8.48 13.13 0.80
CA LYS A 119 8.88 14.52 1.04
C LYS A 119 9.23 15.25 -0.27
N LYS A 120 10.01 14.61 -1.16
CA LYS A 120 10.29 15.19 -2.48
C LYS A 120 9.07 15.20 -3.37
N ALA A 121 8.19 14.19 -3.26
CA ALA A 121 6.91 14.19 -3.96
C ALA A 121 6.06 15.40 -3.54
N LEU A 122 5.86 15.59 -2.22
CA LEU A 122 5.12 16.72 -1.66
C LEU A 122 5.63 18.06 -2.20
N LYS A 123 6.95 18.28 -2.13
CA LYS A 123 7.57 19.54 -2.60
C LYS A 123 7.26 19.84 -4.07
N ASN A 124 7.22 18.82 -4.94
CA ASN A 124 6.91 19.02 -6.35
C ASN A 124 5.41 19.20 -6.60
N TYR A 125 4.53 18.48 -5.88
CA TYR A 125 3.10 18.77 -5.94
C TYR A 125 2.75 20.17 -5.43
N GLU A 126 3.42 20.66 -4.38
CA GLU A 126 3.28 22.03 -3.91
C GLU A 126 3.73 23.06 -4.95
N LYS A 127 4.80 22.78 -5.72
CA LYS A 127 5.20 23.64 -6.84
C LYS A 127 4.13 23.66 -7.95
N ALA A 128 3.59 22.50 -8.31
CA ALA A 128 2.50 22.39 -9.28
C ALA A 128 1.27 23.19 -8.81
N TYR A 129 0.92 23.06 -7.52
CA TYR A 129 -0.19 23.80 -6.91
C TYR A 129 0.07 25.32 -6.87
N LYS A 130 1.29 25.78 -6.62
CA LYS A 130 1.62 27.22 -6.67
C LYS A 130 1.48 27.83 -8.06
N LEU A 131 1.69 27.04 -9.11
CA LEU A 131 1.52 27.46 -10.50
C LEU A 131 0.03 27.49 -10.90
N ASP A 132 -0.77 26.56 -10.38
CA ASP A 132 -2.23 26.55 -10.50
C ASP A 132 -2.89 26.20 -9.16
N ASN A 133 -3.31 27.24 -8.44
CA ASN A 133 -3.94 27.11 -7.12
C ASN A 133 -5.35 26.47 -7.17
N ASN A 134 -5.91 26.24 -8.37
CA ASN A 134 -7.18 25.55 -8.57
C ASN A 134 -7.00 24.12 -9.08
N SER A 135 -5.75 23.61 -9.13
CA SER A 135 -5.49 22.24 -9.54
C SER A 135 -6.00 21.24 -8.49
N ILE A 136 -7.13 20.59 -8.80
CA ILE A 136 -7.67 19.47 -8.02
C ILE A 136 -6.64 18.34 -7.97
N LYS A 137 -5.98 18.06 -9.11
CA LYS A 137 -4.96 17.01 -9.24
C LYS A 137 -3.78 17.27 -8.29
N ALA A 138 -3.26 18.51 -8.22
CA ALA A 138 -2.19 18.84 -7.30
C ALA A 138 -2.66 18.78 -5.83
N SER A 139 -3.80 19.39 -5.49
CA SER A 139 -4.35 19.38 -4.12
C SER A 139 -4.56 17.97 -3.58
N ARG A 140 -5.16 17.06 -4.36
CA ARG A 140 -5.35 15.65 -3.98
C ARG A 140 -4.02 14.96 -3.73
N ASN A 141 -3.05 15.16 -4.63
CA ASN A 141 -1.76 14.50 -4.51
C ASN A 141 -0.91 15.02 -3.33
N ILE A 142 -1.05 16.31 -2.96
CA ILE A 142 -0.49 16.84 -1.71
C ILE A 142 -1.09 16.11 -0.50
N GLY A 143 -2.42 15.99 -0.45
CA GLY A 143 -3.12 15.24 0.59
C GLY A 143 -2.65 13.79 0.67
N TYR A 144 -2.46 13.14 -0.49
CA TYR A 144 -1.96 11.78 -0.58
C TYR A 144 -0.50 11.63 -0.13
N SER A 145 0.36 12.61 -0.40
CA SER A 145 1.72 12.63 0.17
C SER A 145 1.70 12.71 1.70
N PHE A 146 0.86 13.59 2.28
CA PHE A 146 0.69 13.64 3.74
C PHE A 146 0.12 12.33 4.32
N PHE A 147 -0.84 11.72 3.62
CA PHE A 147 -1.41 10.43 4.01
C PHE A 147 -0.33 9.34 4.09
N LYS A 148 0.56 9.25 3.09
CA LYS A 148 1.67 8.28 3.08
C LYS A 148 2.73 8.58 4.15
N MET A 149 2.90 9.83 4.55
CA MET A 149 3.74 10.21 5.68
C MET A 149 3.07 9.97 7.04
N GLY A 150 1.79 9.62 7.08
CA GLY A 150 1.01 9.42 8.31
C GLY A 150 0.52 10.72 8.94
N GLU A 151 0.64 11.85 8.24
CA GLU A 151 0.16 13.17 8.67
C GLU A 151 -1.32 13.35 8.29
N TYR A 152 -2.19 12.52 8.88
CA TYR A 152 -3.60 12.38 8.48
C TYR A 152 -4.41 13.66 8.60
N GLN A 153 -4.08 14.54 9.55
CA GLN A 153 -4.77 15.82 9.70
C GLN A 153 -4.50 16.74 8.50
N LYS A 154 -3.24 16.89 8.10
CA LYS A 154 -2.86 17.66 6.91
C LYS A 154 -3.40 17.01 5.63
N ALA A 155 -3.40 15.68 5.57
CA ALA A 155 -4.03 14.97 4.46
C ALA A 155 -5.51 15.35 4.30
N ARG A 156 -6.27 15.38 5.41
CA ARG A 156 -7.67 15.82 5.44
C ARG A 156 -7.85 17.24 4.92
N GLU A 157 -7.04 18.18 5.41
CA GLU A 157 -7.10 19.59 5.00
C GLU A 157 -6.97 19.74 3.48
N TRP A 158 -6.00 19.05 2.89
CA TRP A 158 -5.76 19.08 1.44
C TRP A 158 -6.81 18.35 0.63
N TYR A 159 -7.34 17.23 1.12
CA TYR A 159 -8.47 16.56 0.48
C TYR A 159 -9.75 17.40 0.53
N ASN A 160 -10.04 18.05 1.66
CA ASN A 160 -11.17 18.98 1.77
C ASN A 160 -11.01 20.17 0.81
N LYS A 161 -9.78 20.67 0.65
CA LYS A 161 -9.47 21.73 -0.32
C LYS A 161 -9.68 21.27 -1.77
N ALA A 162 -9.32 20.04 -2.10
CA ALA A 162 -9.63 19.46 -3.41
C ALA A 162 -11.15 19.32 -3.61
N PHE A 163 -11.87 18.88 -2.57
CA PHE A 163 -13.32 18.72 -2.58
C PHE A 163 -14.06 20.06 -2.74
N SER A 164 -13.55 21.15 -2.15
CA SER A 164 -14.16 22.48 -2.30
C SER A 164 -13.98 23.10 -3.68
N ILE A 165 -12.96 22.68 -4.45
CA ILE A 165 -12.77 23.16 -5.83
C ILE A 165 -13.80 22.53 -6.77
N LYS A 166 -14.07 21.23 -6.59
CA LYS A 166 -15.10 20.50 -7.35
C LYS A 166 -15.83 19.57 -6.41
N GLU A 167 -17.01 20.01 -6.00
CA GLU A 167 -17.94 19.19 -5.23
C GLU A 167 -18.26 17.91 -6.01
N ASN A 168 -18.41 16.79 -5.28
CA ASN A 168 -18.69 15.47 -5.84
C ASN A 168 -17.61 14.89 -6.77
N ASP A 169 -16.35 15.34 -6.67
CA ASP A 169 -15.22 14.61 -7.29
C ASP A 169 -15.04 13.25 -6.61
N LYS A 170 -15.55 12.19 -7.25
CA LYS A 170 -15.50 10.80 -6.77
C LYS A 170 -14.11 10.36 -6.33
N VAL A 171 -13.07 10.81 -7.03
CA VAL A 171 -11.69 10.46 -6.70
C VAL A 171 -11.28 11.08 -5.36
N THR A 172 -11.61 12.35 -5.10
CA THR A 172 -11.38 12.99 -3.80
C THR A 172 -12.19 12.31 -2.70
N MET A 173 -13.45 11.94 -2.96
CA MET A 173 -14.28 11.23 -1.99
C MET A 173 -13.64 9.89 -1.59
N ASN A 174 -13.15 9.12 -2.55
CA ASN A 174 -12.44 7.86 -2.27
C ASN A 174 -11.21 8.06 -1.36
N TYR A 175 -10.44 9.14 -1.57
CA TYR A 175 -9.30 9.46 -0.70
C TYR A 175 -9.73 9.86 0.72
N LEU A 176 -10.84 10.58 0.86
CA LEU A 176 -11.43 10.93 2.16
C LEU A 176 -11.96 9.69 2.88
N ASP A 177 -12.61 8.77 2.17
CA ASP A 177 -13.09 7.51 2.73
C ASP A 177 -11.93 6.62 3.19
N GLU A 178 -10.87 6.50 2.38
CA GLU A 178 -9.65 5.79 2.76
C GLU A 178 -9.02 6.39 4.03
N LEU A 179 -8.95 7.73 4.12
CA LEU A 179 -8.48 8.45 5.29
C LEU A 179 -9.35 8.19 6.52
N ASN A 180 -10.67 8.26 6.36
CA ASN A 180 -11.64 8.02 7.42
C ASN A 180 -11.51 6.60 7.98
N ASP A 181 -11.45 5.61 7.10
CA ASP A 181 -11.26 4.20 7.48
C ASP A 181 -9.93 4.00 8.21
N MET A 182 -8.87 4.66 7.75
CA MET A 182 -7.58 4.59 8.39
C MET A 182 -7.61 5.18 9.80
N GLN A 183 -8.24 6.34 9.99
CA GLN A 183 -8.37 6.96 11.31
C GLN A 183 -9.29 6.14 12.23
N LYS A 184 -10.39 5.60 11.71
CA LYS A 184 -11.29 4.69 12.46
C LYS A 184 -10.56 3.43 12.93
N ALA A 185 -9.74 2.84 12.06
CA ALA A 185 -8.91 1.68 12.37
C ALA A 185 -7.91 2.01 13.49
N MET A 186 -7.28 3.19 13.45
CA MET A 186 -6.25 3.56 14.44
C MET A 186 -6.80 4.10 15.76
N ALA A 187 -8.03 4.63 15.78
CA ALA A 187 -8.60 5.26 16.98
C ALA A 187 -8.75 4.25 18.12
N GLY A 188 -8.15 4.55 19.28
CA GLY A 188 -8.18 3.68 20.47
C GLY A 188 -7.24 2.47 20.41
N MET A 189 -6.47 2.29 19.32
CA MET A 189 -5.57 1.15 19.16
C MET A 189 -4.14 1.45 19.62
N GLY A 190 -3.44 0.41 20.09
CA GLY A 190 -2.05 0.48 20.51
C GLY A 190 -1.08 0.92 19.41
N SER A 191 0.15 1.30 19.79
CA SER A 191 1.19 1.72 18.84
C SER A 191 1.53 0.63 17.80
N VAL A 192 1.52 -0.64 18.24
CA VAL A 192 1.74 -1.82 17.39
C VAL A 192 0.63 -1.94 16.34
N ALA A 193 -0.64 -1.94 16.76
CA ALA A 193 -1.76 -1.99 15.82
C ALA A 193 -1.77 -0.79 14.85
N ARG A 194 -1.45 0.42 15.31
CA ARG A 194 -1.35 1.60 14.42
C ARG A 194 -0.23 1.46 13.38
N LYS A 195 0.88 0.77 13.70
CA LYS A 195 1.94 0.45 12.74
C LYS A 195 1.47 -0.60 11.73
N ILE A 196 0.80 -1.66 12.22
CA ILE A 196 0.27 -2.74 11.37
C ILE A 196 -0.81 -2.23 10.43
N ALA A 197 -1.67 -1.30 10.87
CA ALA A 197 -2.71 -0.69 10.05
C ALA A 197 -2.16 -0.08 8.74
N LYS A 198 -0.91 0.42 8.77
CA LYS A 198 -0.22 1.06 7.63
C LYS A 198 0.37 0.07 6.62
N GLN A 199 0.39 -1.22 6.94
CA GLN A 199 0.96 -2.23 6.06
C GLN A 199 -0.01 -2.57 4.93
N ASN A 200 0.55 -2.84 3.74
CA ASN A 200 -0.26 -3.26 2.60
C ASN A 200 -0.95 -4.59 2.89
N ILE A 201 -0.20 -5.55 3.45
CA ILE A 201 -0.64 -6.90 3.77
C ILE A 201 -0.05 -7.28 5.13
N VAL A 202 -0.83 -7.93 5.99
CA VAL A 202 -0.34 -8.42 7.29
C VAL A 202 0.27 -9.81 7.17
N THR A 203 1.31 -10.03 7.96
CA THR A 203 1.96 -11.33 8.12
C THR A 203 1.41 -12.10 9.32
N ARG A 204 1.78 -13.36 9.44
CA ARG A 204 1.50 -14.19 10.63
C ARG A 204 2.01 -13.54 11.93
N ALA A 205 3.20 -12.93 11.90
CA ALA A 205 3.75 -12.23 13.06
C ALA A 205 2.93 -10.98 13.43
N ASP A 206 2.48 -10.20 12.43
CA ASP A 206 1.62 -9.04 12.68
C ASP A 206 0.29 -9.47 13.32
N VAL A 207 -0.32 -10.55 12.81
CA VAL A 207 -1.58 -11.06 13.35
C VAL A 207 -1.42 -11.59 14.78
N ALA A 208 -0.33 -12.31 15.08
CA ALA A 208 -0.01 -12.70 16.46
C ALA A 208 0.08 -11.47 17.38
N ALA A 209 0.83 -10.45 16.96
CA ALA A 209 0.97 -9.21 17.72
C ALA A 209 -0.37 -8.51 17.94
N LEU A 210 -1.25 -8.46 16.94
CA LEU A 210 -2.58 -7.87 17.07
C LEU A 210 -3.45 -8.60 18.11
N PHE A 211 -3.53 -9.93 18.05
CA PHE A 211 -4.33 -10.70 18.98
C PHE A 211 -3.84 -10.56 20.43
N ILE A 212 -2.53 -10.71 20.65
CA ILE A 212 -1.96 -10.65 22.00
C ILE A 212 -1.98 -9.23 22.56
N ASN A 213 -1.61 -8.23 21.77
CA ASN A 213 -1.43 -6.86 22.28
C ASN A 213 -2.75 -6.10 22.46
N GLU A 214 -3.76 -6.35 21.62
CA GLU A 214 -4.97 -5.51 21.61
C GLU A 214 -6.14 -6.11 22.41
N LEU A 215 -6.21 -7.44 22.53
CA LEU A 215 -7.38 -8.14 23.10
C LEU A 215 -7.20 -8.60 24.55
N ASN A 216 -6.02 -8.39 25.15
CA ASN A 216 -5.71 -8.86 26.51
C ASN A 216 -6.12 -10.33 26.76
N ILE A 217 -5.92 -11.17 25.75
CA ILE A 217 -6.38 -12.56 25.74
C ILE A 217 -5.80 -13.41 26.86
N GLU A 218 -4.71 -12.98 27.49
CA GLU A 218 -4.10 -13.69 28.63
C GLU A 218 -5.12 -13.93 29.76
N GLU A 219 -6.08 -13.04 29.97
CA GLU A 219 -7.13 -13.19 30.99
C GLU A 219 -8.09 -14.36 30.69
N TYR A 220 -8.34 -14.65 29.41
CA TYR A 220 -9.30 -15.67 28.96
C TYR A 220 -8.65 -17.04 28.71
N PHE A 221 -7.32 -17.05 28.56
CA PHE A 221 -6.53 -18.26 28.27
C PHE A 221 -5.70 -18.73 29.47
N LYS A 222 -5.82 -18.11 30.65
CA LYS A 222 -5.37 -18.72 31.91
C LYS A 222 -6.16 -20.01 32.11
N GLU A 223 -5.45 -21.14 32.21
CA GLU A 223 -6.08 -22.38 32.65
C GLU A 223 -6.77 -22.12 33.99
N LYS A 224 -8.03 -22.56 34.14
CA LYS A 224 -8.59 -22.77 35.48
C LYS A 224 -7.70 -23.83 36.11
N GLU A 225 -6.78 -23.45 36.98
CA GLU A 225 -6.10 -24.40 37.86
C GLU A 225 -7.19 -25.25 38.53
N ASN A 226 -7.28 -26.51 38.15
CA ASN A 226 -8.10 -27.47 38.86
C ASN A 226 -7.43 -27.67 40.23
N TYR A 227 -7.89 -26.93 41.24
CA TYR A 227 -7.61 -27.21 42.64
C TYR A 227 -8.33 -28.50 43.05
N SER A 228 -7.87 -29.65 42.53
CA SER A 228 -8.35 -30.96 42.98
C SER A 228 -7.24 -31.89 43.48
N GLU A 229 -5.97 -31.47 43.46
CA GLU A 229 -4.91 -32.21 44.15
C GLU A 229 -3.98 -31.25 44.88
N PHE A 230 -3.95 -31.39 46.20
CA PHE A 230 -3.02 -30.70 47.09
C PHE A 230 -1.59 -31.11 46.72
N LYS A 231 -0.83 -30.23 46.05
CA LYS A 231 0.61 -30.41 45.86
C LYS A 231 1.38 -29.58 46.88
N GLU A 232 2.27 -30.26 47.59
CA GLU A 232 3.19 -29.74 48.57
C GLU A 232 4.05 -28.62 47.96
N TYR A 233 4.19 -27.50 48.68
CA TYR A 233 4.91 -26.31 48.23
C TYR A 233 6.41 -26.62 48.09
N SER A 234 6.85 -26.92 46.87
CA SER A 234 8.25 -26.71 46.48
C SER A 234 8.33 -25.42 45.68
N GLU A 235 9.08 -24.43 46.19
CA GLU A 235 9.43 -23.21 45.47
C GLU A 235 10.25 -23.54 44.21
N LYS A 236 9.56 -23.89 43.12
CA LYS A 236 10.08 -23.70 41.77
C LYS A 236 9.30 -22.54 41.19
N LYS A 237 9.95 -21.38 41.03
CA LYS A 237 9.53 -20.42 40.00
C LYS A 237 9.41 -21.22 38.72
N GLU A 238 8.19 -21.43 38.25
CA GLU A 238 7.94 -22.04 36.95
C GLU A 238 8.74 -21.24 35.93
N LYS A 239 9.77 -21.88 35.36
CA LYS A 239 10.29 -21.42 34.08
C LYS A 239 9.12 -21.60 33.13
N GLU A 240 8.53 -20.52 32.65
CA GLU A 240 7.61 -20.59 31.53
C GLU A 240 8.30 -21.42 30.45
N ASP A 241 7.76 -22.58 30.10
CA ASP A 241 8.30 -23.42 29.05
C ASP A 241 8.27 -22.59 27.74
N GLU A 242 9.40 -22.00 27.37
CA GLU A 242 9.55 -21.28 26.11
C GLU A 242 9.40 -22.31 24.98
N ILE A 243 8.27 -22.28 24.28
CA ILE A 243 8.07 -23.04 23.05
C ILE A 243 9.15 -22.61 22.06
N GLU A 244 10.14 -23.47 21.81
CA GLU A 244 11.21 -23.17 20.87
C GLU A 244 10.71 -23.36 19.42
N ILE A 245 10.39 -22.24 18.77
CA ILE A 245 9.92 -22.22 17.39
C ILE A 245 11.11 -22.01 16.46
N SER A 246 11.53 -23.09 15.79
CA SER A 246 12.81 -23.18 15.07
C SER A 246 13.08 -22.13 13.99
N ASP A 247 12.06 -21.54 13.37
CA ASP A 247 12.19 -20.61 12.25
C ASP A 247 11.95 -19.13 12.62
N VAL A 248 11.81 -18.83 13.91
CA VAL A 248 11.68 -17.45 14.41
C VAL A 248 12.96 -17.05 15.13
N ASP A 249 13.61 -16.01 14.63
CA ASP A 249 14.80 -15.42 15.26
C ASP A 249 14.47 -14.98 16.71
N LYS A 250 15.36 -15.27 17.67
CA LYS A 250 15.20 -14.88 19.09
C LYS A 250 15.11 -13.36 19.27
N ASN A 251 15.69 -12.59 18.35
CA ASN A 251 15.61 -11.13 18.31
C ASN A 251 14.46 -10.60 17.45
N HIS A 252 13.59 -11.48 16.94
CA HIS A 252 12.43 -11.06 16.15
C HIS A 252 11.51 -10.19 16.99
N TRP A 253 11.11 -9.02 16.46
CA TRP A 253 10.32 -8.02 17.20
C TRP A 253 9.02 -8.56 17.81
N ALA A 254 8.47 -9.62 17.21
CA ALA A 254 7.22 -10.25 17.63
C ALA A 254 7.40 -11.60 18.36
N ILE A 255 8.62 -12.01 18.74
CA ILE A 255 8.87 -13.35 19.29
C ILE A 255 7.95 -13.68 20.49
N SER A 256 7.80 -12.76 21.44
CA SER A 256 6.94 -12.96 22.61
C SER A 256 5.45 -13.10 22.21
N PHE A 257 4.98 -12.29 21.26
CA PHE A 257 3.61 -12.38 20.75
C PHE A 257 3.37 -13.69 20.01
N ILE A 258 4.34 -14.15 19.23
CA ILE A 258 4.27 -15.42 18.50
C ILE A 258 4.18 -16.57 19.50
N ASN A 259 5.08 -16.63 20.48
CA ASN A 259 5.10 -17.68 21.50
C ASN A 259 3.77 -17.75 22.25
N LYS A 260 3.23 -16.61 22.68
CA LYS A 260 1.92 -16.55 23.36
C LYS A 260 0.77 -16.97 22.43
N ALA A 261 0.75 -16.51 21.18
CA ALA A 261 -0.31 -16.86 20.24
C ALA A 261 -0.35 -18.36 19.91
N VAL A 262 0.82 -19.01 19.87
CA VAL A 262 0.95 -20.46 19.71
C VAL A 262 0.57 -21.17 21.00
N LYS A 263 1.09 -20.74 22.16
CA LYS A 263 0.75 -21.29 23.49
C LYS A 263 -0.76 -21.30 23.74
N TYR A 264 -1.44 -20.25 23.35
CA TYR A 264 -2.90 -20.12 23.51
C TYR A 264 -3.71 -20.75 22.36
N GLY A 265 -3.07 -21.41 21.40
CA GLY A 265 -3.77 -22.12 20.31
C GLY A 265 -4.50 -21.20 19.32
N ILE A 266 -4.21 -19.90 19.32
CA ILE A 266 -4.85 -18.93 18.42
C ILE A 266 -4.30 -19.09 17.01
N ILE A 267 -3.00 -19.32 16.90
CA ILE A 267 -2.30 -19.54 15.64
C ILE A 267 -1.48 -20.83 15.75
N ASP A 268 -1.76 -21.81 14.91
CA ASP A 268 -1.02 -23.08 14.89
C ASP A 268 0.33 -22.94 14.19
N LEU A 269 1.27 -23.80 14.56
CA LEU A 269 2.42 -24.13 13.74
C LEU A 269 1.98 -24.91 12.49
N ALA A 270 2.78 -24.82 11.44
CA ALA A 270 2.63 -25.68 10.28
C ALA A 270 3.03 -27.13 10.61
N THR A 271 2.75 -28.06 9.70
CA THR A 271 3.01 -29.50 9.88
C THR A 271 4.49 -29.85 10.07
N ASP A 272 5.38 -28.95 9.69
CA ASP A 272 6.84 -29.05 9.90
C ASP A 272 7.32 -28.34 11.18
N ASN A 273 6.40 -28.03 12.09
CA ASN A 273 6.63 -27.33 13.37
C ASN A 273 7.25 -25.92 13.22
N LYS A 274 7.01 -25.27 12.08
CA LYS A 274 7.44 -23.89 11.81
C LYS A 274 6.30 -22.89 11.88
N PHE A 275 6.61 -21.66 12.27
CA PHE A 275 5.63 -20.59 12.37
C PHE A 275 5.53 -19.71 11.13
N TYR A 276 6.57 -19.55 10.32
CA TYR A 276 6.60 -18.71 9.13
C TYR A 276 6.22 -17.23 9.39
N PRO A 277 7.01 -16.47 10.17
CA PRO A 277 6.62 -15.15 10.66
C PRO A 277 6.32 -14.12 9.56
N LYS A 278 6.97 -14.24 8.39
CA LYS A 278 6.81 -13.34 7.24
C LYS A 278 5.70 -13.76 6.27
N LYS A 279 5.06 -14.91 6.48
CA LYS A 279 4.04 -15.42 5.54
C LYS A 279 2.78 -14.53 5.60
N PRO A 280 2.29 -14.04 4.45
CA PRO A 280 1.03 -13.31 4.38
C PRO A 280 -0.15 -14.12 4.92
N ILE A 281 -1.13 -13.42 5.49
CA ILE A 281 -2.36 -14.01 5.99
C ILE A 281 -3.49 -13.85 4.97
N THR A 282 -4.15 -14.95 4.65
CA THR A 282 -5.38 -14.97 3.85
C THR A 282 -6.60 -14.66 4.71
N LYS A 283 -7.70 -14.17 4.10
CA LYS A 283 -8.99 -13.99 4.80
C LYS A 283 -9.49 -15.30 5.42
N ALA A 284 -9.26 -16.44 4.78
CA ALA A 284 -9.62 -17.75 5.32
C ALA A 284 -8.90 -18.06 6.64
N ASN A 285 -7.57 -17.95 6.67
CA ASN A 285 -6.81 -18.18 7.90
C ASN A 285 -7.17 -17.17 8.99
N TYR A 286 -7.37 -15.92 8.61
CA TYR A 286 -7.73 -14.87 9.56
C TYR A 286 -9.09 -15.13 10.23
N ALA A 287 -10.08 -15.59 9.47
CA ALA A 287 -11.39 -15.97 10.00
C ALA A 287 -11.29 -17.14 11.00
N VAL A 288 -10.45 -18.13 10.71
CA VAL A 288 -10.20 -19.25 11.63
C VAL A 288 -9.60 -18.75 12.95
N PHE A 289 -8.57 -17.90 12.90
CA PHE A 289 -7.94 -17.37 14.12
C PHE A 289 -8.91 -16.53 14.95
N ILE A 290 -9.70 -15.66 14.32
CA ILE A 290 -10.76 -14.89 15.00
C ILE A 290 -11.77 -15.83 15.67
N SER A 291 -12.24 -16.86 14.96
CA SER A 291 -13.24 -17.78 15.52
C SER A 291 -12.74 -18.54 16.74
N ARG A 292 -11.45 -18.87 16.83
CA ARG A 292 -10.85 -19.51 17.99
C ARG A 292 -10.85 -18.59 19.21
N VAL A 293 -10.51 -17.32 19.01
CA VAL A 293 -10.60 -16.32 20.07
C VAL A 293 -12.04 -16.17 20.55
N ILE A 294 -13.01 -16.12 19.63
CA ILE A 294 -14.43 -16.08 19.98
C ILE A 294 -14.79 -17.32 20.81
N MET A 295 -14.57 -18.53 20.30
CA MET A 295 -14.86 -19.79 21.02
C MET A 295 -14.33 -19.77 22.44
N LYS A 296 -13.08 -19.34 22.63
CA LYS A 296 -12.48 -19.30 23.96
C LYS A 296 -13.09 -18.24 24.87
N VAL A 297 -13.33 -17.03 24.36
CA VAL A 297 -13.93 -15.96 25.15
C VAL A 297 -15.38 -16.28 25.53
N GLU A 298 -16.14 -16.94 24.65
CA GLU A 298 -17.52 -17.34 24.95
C GLU A 298 -17.61 -18.62 25.79
N ASP A 299 -16.49 -19.32 26.03
CA ASP A 299 -16.43 -20.66 26.64
C ASP A 299 -17.41 -21.65 25.97
N ASP A 300 -17.51 -21.57 24.63
CA ASP A 300 -18.46 -22.34 23.81
C ASP A 300 -17.77 -23.05 22.64
N ASP A 301 -17.36 -24.29 22.88
CA ASP A 301 -16.74 -25.16 21.88
C ASP A 301 -17.72 -25.59 20.77
N SER A 302 -19.04 -25.53 21.02
CA SER A 302 -20.06 -25.92 20.02
C SER A 302 -20.05 -24.99 18.80
N LEU A 303 -19.55 -23.76 18.96
CA LEU A 303 -19.33 -22.85 17.85
C LEU A 303 -18.41 -23.47 16.79
N GLY A 304 -17.44 -24.31 17.15
CA GLY A 304 -16.51 -24.96 16.24
C GLY A 304 -17.17 -25.84 15.18
N THR A 305 -18.39 -26.32 15.44
CA THR A 305 -19.16 -27.20 14.53
C THR A 305 -20.51 -26.63 14.12
N ARG A 306 -20.88 -25.45 14.63
CA ARG A 306 -22.21 -24.84 14.50
C ARG A 306 -22.77 -24.77 13.08
N TYR A 307 -21.93 -24.53 12.08
CA TYR A 307 -22.36 -24.38 10.69
C TYR A 307 -22.02 -25.59 9.81
N ILE A 308 -21.49 -26.68 10.37
CA ILE A 308 -21.19 -27.89 9.59
C ILE A 308 -22.49 -28.43 8.96
N GLY A 309 -22.43 -28.73 7.66
CA GLY A 309 -23.58 -29.20 6.89
C GLY A 309 -24.53 -28.09 6.41
N SER A 310 -24.37 -26.85 6.87
CA SER A 310 -25.16 -25.72 6.36
C SER A 310 -24.78 -25.36 4.93
N PRO A 311 -25.72 -24.82 4.12
CA PRO A 311 -25.38 -24.27 2.80
C PRO A 311 -24.49 -23.03 2.96
N SER A 312 -23.57 -22.85 2.03
CA SER A 312 -22.72 -21.66 2.01
C SER A 312 -23.46 -20.47 1.37
N PRO A 313 -23.45 -19.29 2.00
CA PRO A 313 -23.99 -18.07 1.39
C PRO A 313 -22.99 -17.41 0.43
N PHE A 314 -21.75 -17.92 0.32
CA PHE A 314 -20.69 -17.31 -0.48
C PHE A 314 -20.43 -18.08 -1.76
N LYS A 315 -20.25 -17.36 -2.87
CA LYS A 315 -20.00 -17.96 -4.20
C LYS A 315 -18.70 -18.76 -4.29
N ASP A 316 -17.71 -18.44 -3.44
CA ASP A 316 -16.36 -18.98 -3.50
C ASP A 316 -15.96 -19.77 -2.23
N VAL A 317 -16.89 -20.06 -1.33
CA VAL A 317 -16.61 -20.84 -0.12
C VAL A 317 -17.45 -22.12 -0.11
N PRO A 318 -16.87 -23.27 -0.45
CA PRO A 318 -17.53 -24.56 -0.23
C PRO A 318 -17.78 -24.78 1.27
N ASN A 319 -18.91 -25.39 1.64
CA ASN A 319 -19.19 -25.70 3.06
C ASN A 319 -18.25 -26.77 3.65
N SER A 320 -17.54 -27.51 2.80
CA SER A 320 -16.47 -28.45 3.17
C SER A 320 -15.11 -27.78 3.38
N HIS A 321 -14.97 -26.49 3.07
CA HIS A 321 -13.71 -25.78 3.24
C HIS A 321 -13.35 -25.64 4.72
N TYR A 322 -12.08 -25.88 5.10
CA TYR A 322 -11.64 -25.89 6.51
C TYR A 322 -11.98 -24.60 7.28
N ALA A 323 -11.98 -23.45 6.58
CA ALA A 323 -12.29 -22.15 7.17
C ALA A 323 -13.79 -21.82 7.19
N PHE A 324 -14.66 -22.63 6.59
CA PHE A 324 -16.08 -22.29 6.37
C PHE A 324 -16.78 -21.90 7.68
N ASN A 325 -16.64 -22.72 8.71
CA ASN A 325 -17.28 -22.46 9.99
C ASN A 325 -16.79 -21.15 10.63
N GLY A 326 -15.48 -20.89 10.62
CA GLY A 326 -14.90 -19.64 11.12
C GLY A 326 -15.36 -18.41 10.34
N ILE A 327 -15.50 -18.54 9.02
CA ILE A 327 -16.03 -17.48 8.14
C ILE A 327 -17.48 -17.16 8.50
N MET A 328 -18.33 -18.18 8.69
CA MET A 328 -19.72 -18.01 9.11
C MET A 328 -19.83 -17.33 10.47
N ILE A 329 -18.99 -17.74 11.45
CA ILE A 329 -18.93 -17.09 12.78
C ILE A 329 -18.58 -15.60 12.65
N CYS A 330 -17.53 -15.27 11.89
CA CYS A 330 -17.04 -13.91 11.76
C CYS A 330 -18.00 -12.99 11.01
N THR A 331 -18.65 -13.51 9.96
CA THR A 331 -19.57 -12.74 9.12
C THR A 331 -20.91 -12.49 9.80
N ASN A 332 -21.47 -13.49 10.49
CA ASN A 332 -22.71 -13.33 11.27
C ASN A 332 -22.55 -12.37 12.45
N ARG A 333 -21.32 -12.19 12.97
CA ARG A 333 -20.98 -11.18 14.00
C ARG A 333 -20.50 -9.84 13.41
N GLY A 334 -20.50 -9.69 12.09
CA GLY A 334 -20.09 -8.45 11.41
C GLY A 334 -18.60 -8.10 11.54
N ILE A 335 -17.76 -9.02 12.01
CA ILE A 335 -16.32 -8.82 12.23
C ILE A 335 -15.60 -8.79 10.88
N LEU A 336 -15.86 -9.79 10.04
CA LEU A 336 -15.39 -9.86 8.66
C LEU A 336 -16.57 -9.69 7.70
N GLN A 337 -16.33 -9.08 6.53
CA GLN A 337 -17.38 -8.85 5.53
C GLN A 337 -17.03 -9.51 4.19
N PRO A 338 -18.05 -10.04 3.48
CA PRO A 338 -17.90 -10.45 2.09
C PRO A 338 -17.76 -9.24 1.17
N GLU A 339 -17.35 -9.51 -0.06
CA GLU A 339 -17.37 -8.55 -1.15
C GLU A 339 -18.81 -8.34 -1.65
N ILE A 340 -19.06 -7.19 -2.27
CA ILE A 340 -20.34 -6.87 -2.92
C ILE A 340 -20.70 -7.90 -4.01
N SER A 341 -19.70 -8.56 -4.59
CA SER A 341 -19.85 -9.64 -5.57
C SER A 341 -20.56 -10.89 -5.03
N GLY A 342 -20.73 -11.00 -3.70
CA GLY A 342 -21.22 -12.20 -3.01
C GLY A 342 -20.11 -13.24 -2.76
N ARG A 343 -18.85 -12.89 -3.01
CA ARG A 343 -17.68 -13.69 -2.67
C ARG A 343 -17.16 -13.31 -1.29
N PHE A 344 -16.59 -14.26 -0.55
CA PHE A 344 -15.84 -13.93 0.66
C PHE A 344 -14.40 -13.54 0.34
N GLY A 345 -13.79 -14.13 -0.70
CA GLY A 345 -12.41 -13.88 -1.09
C GLY A 345 -11.42 -14.68 -0.25
N LEU A 346 -11.59 -16.02 -0.19
CA LEU A 346 -10.82 -16.90 0.71
C LEU A 346 -9.30 -16.68 0.67
N ASN A 347 -8.76 -16.56 -0.55
CA ASN A 347 -7.33 -16.47 -0.81
C ASN A 347 -6.82 -15.03 -0.82
N ASN A 348 -7.70 -14.05 -0.66
CA ASN A 348 -7.28 -12.65 -0.63
C ASN A 348 -6.44 -12.43 0.63
N GLU A 349 -5.28 -11.83 0.44
CA GLU A 349 -4.43 -11.40 1.54
C GLU A 349 -5.11 -10.24 2.30
N VAL A 350 -4.88 -10.17 3.62
CA VAL A 350 -5.56 -9.20 4.48
C VAL A 350 -4.76 -7.91 4.60
N PRO A 351 -5.32 -6.75 4.19
CA PRO A 351 -4.65 -5.48 4.42
C PRO A 351 -4.56 -5.11 5.90
N GLY A 352 -3.48 -4.41 6.28
CA GLY A 352 -3.22 -3.94 7.64
C GLY A 352 -4.42 -3.26 8.28
N ARG A 353 -4.97 -2.26 7.59
CA ARG A 353 -6.15 -1.51 8.02
C ARG A 353 -7.33 -2.44 8.32
N ASN A 354 -7.60 -3.40 7.44
CA ASN A 354 -8.75 -4.30 7.56
C ASN A 354 -8.57 -5.28 8.72
N ALA A 355 -7.35 -5.79 8.94
CA ALA A 355 -7.03 -6.60 10.11
C ALA A 355 -7.30 -5.82 11.41
N VAL A 356 -6.79 -4.59 11.51
CA VAL A 356 -6.98 -3.77 12.73
C VAL A 356 -8.46 -3.43 12.97
N ILE A 357 -9.24 -3.15 11.93
CA ILE A 357 -10.70 -2.94 12.05
C ILE A 357 -11.39 -4.20 12.59
N ALA A 358 -11.03 -5.38 12.10
CA ALA A 358 -11.60 -6.64 12.57
C ALA A 358 -11.25 -6.90 14.04
N ILE A 359 -10.00 -6.66 14.45
CA ILE A 359 -9.57 -6.77 15.86
C ILE A 359 -10.31 -5.79 16.74
N LYS A 360 -10.52 -4.55 16.30
CA LYS A 360 -11.30 -3.57 17.05
C LYS A 360 -12.75 -4.01 17.25
N LYS A 361 -13.39 -4.54 16.20
CA LYS A 361 -14.75 -5.10 16.32
C LYS A 361 -14.80 -6.29 17.26
N LEU A 362 -13.81 -7.18 17.18
CA LEU A 362 -13.68 -8.31 18.08
C LEU A 362 -13.48 -7.84 19.53
N LYS A 363 -12.62 -6.85 19.77
CA LYS A 363 -12.39 -6.26 21.08
C LYS A 363 -13.68 -5.73 21.70
N ASN A 364 -14.43 -4.92 20.95
CA ASN A 364 -15.72 -4.41 21.43
C ASN A 364 -16.69 -5.55 21.77
N LEU A 365 -16.76 -6.61 20.95
CA LEU A 365 -17.60 -7.78 21.21
C LEU A 365 -17.19 -8.54 22.49
N ILE A 366 -15.91 -8.50 22.85
CA ILE A 366 -15.38 -9.10 24.07
C ILE A 366 -15.71 -8.20 25.28
N GLU A 367 -15.56 -6.89 25.15
CA GLU A 367 -15.79 -5.91 26.23
C GLU A 367 -17.27 -5.66 26.55
N ASP A 368 -18.18 -5.90 25.59
CA ASP A 368 -19.64 -5.73 25.77
C ASP A 368 -20.29 -6.91 26.54
N LYS A 369 -19.51 -7.92 26.97
CA LYS A 369 -19.97 -9.07 27.77
C LYS A 369 -19.59 -8.92 29.23
#